data_AF-A0A816KIZ9-F1
#
_entry.id   AF-A0A816KIZ9-F1
#
_cell.length_a   1.000
_cell.length_b   1.000
_cell.length_c   1.000
_cell.angle_alpha   90.00
_cell.angle_beta   90.00
_cell.angle_gamma   90.00
#
_symmetry.space_group_name_H-M   'P 1'
#
loop_
_entity.id
_entity.type
_entity.pdbx_description
1 polymer ?
#
loop_
_entity_poly.entity_id
_entity_poly.type
_entity_poly.pdbx_seq_one_letter_code
_entity_poly.pdbx_strand_id
1 'polypeptide(L)'
;MPVQELLIYPIKSCGGVRVQEALVTRYGLALPSDPRIYDRRWMIVKDGRHLSQRVLPSMALIQPSFVENGLLLRAPNMPDLLIPVSPLPKEIVHCHCWDEPILGLRYDDTISHWFRRLFQSNDQIDLVIFDEKQFQTRSSKNKPDFPNAAEDHHVAVYHDVCPIHLCSLESVTNLNTRLEKKIKIYNFRPNIIDCWRDVHIGEAKLRWISPSLRCLLPTVDQETGIKDPNQEPWKTLRNYRLKPDAYGIKALLGIYLGQINDSKIASGTIHIGDSIHVIKQELVKALNQSGRLWNELNSENGSDCQSEIVTEELQVTDKILVHDVLTNINADDLREELLNIYPDVKHVKRWQSRDESKAPTKRVQIDFDLSENAKTILQNGFIDIGQFRCPATALKPSGRLQRKLKNSSRSDYKPQIFNERAIQQMFEEQKTTIERVYALF
;
A
#
# COMPACT_ATOMS: atom_id res chain seq x y z
N MET A 1 -10.07 0.28 11.26
CA MET A 1 -9.64 0.64 12.63
C MET A 1 -8.60 1.75 12.52
N PRO A 2 -8.25 2.49 13.60
CA PRO A 2 -7.42 3.69 13.47
C PRO A 2 -5.91 3.44 13.61
N VAL A 3 -5.13 4.39 13.08
CA VAL A 3 -3.67 4.48 13.23
C VAL A 3 -3.28 4.37 14.71
N GLN A 4 -2.41 3.42 15.03
CA GLN A 4 -1.96 3.13 16.40
C GLN A 4 -0.66 3.86 16.75
N GLU A 5 0.30 3.88 15.82
CA GLU A 5 1.57 4.59 15.99
C GLU A 5 2.07 5.16 14.67
N LEU A 6 2.76 6.30 14.76
CA LEU A 6 3.50 6.92 13.68
C LEU A 6 4.99 6.98 14.05
N LEU A 7 5.84 6.58 13.12
CA LEU A 7 7.30 6.59 13.27
C LEU A 7 7.99 7.25 12.09
N ILE A 8 8.96 8.10 12.40
CA ILE A 8 9.90 8.68 11.43
C ILE A 8 11.30 8.16 11.76
N TYR A 9 12.01 7.64 10.76
CA TYR A 9 13.39 7.19 10.89
C TYR A 9 14.27 8.16 10.11
N PRO A 10 14.67 9.29 10.72
CA PRO A 10 15.33 10.37 9.99
C PRO A 10 16.65 9.89 9.35
N ILE A 11 17.39 9.01 10.03
CA ILE A 11 18.64 8.43 9.53
C ILE A 11 18.40 7.00 9.06
N LYS A 12 18.81 6.68 7.83
CA LYS A 12 18.79 5.31 7.28
C LYS A 12 19.44 4.35 8.28
N SER A 13 18.74 3.26 8.58
CA SER A 13 19.21 2.17 9.44
C SER A 13 19.41 2.50 10.94
N CYS A 14 19.06 3.70 11.41
CA CYS A 14 19.08 4.03 12.85
C CYS A 14 17.70 3.85 13.51
N GLY A 15 17.58 4.14 14.81
CA GLY A 15 16.32 4.13 15.56
C GLY A 15 15.23 5.02 14.95
N GLY A 16 13.97 4.68 15.22
CA GLY A 16 12.80 5.46 14.82
C GLY A 16 12.31 6.35 15.94
N VAL A 17 11.79 7.52 15.60
CA VAL A 17 11.18 8.47 16.52
C VAL A 17 9.67 8.36 16.41
N ARG A 18 9.00 8.07 17.53
CA ARG A 18 7.53 8.09 17.60
C ARG A 18 7.01 9.53 17.58
N VAL A 19 5.95 9.77 16.83
CA VAL A 19 5.28 11.08 16.74
C VAL A 19 3.78 10.93 16.90
N GLN A 20 3.10 11.99 17.35
CA GLN A 20 1.63 12.02 17.45
C GLN A 20 0.96 12.32 16.11
N GLU A 21 1.67 13.06 15.26
CA GLU A 21 1.22 13.48 13.93
C GLU A 21 2.39 13.53 12.96
N ALA A 22 2.10 13.36 11.67
CA ALA A 22 3.09 13.45 10.61
C ALA A 22 2.49 14.05 9.34
N LEU A 23 3.26 14.91 8.69
CA LEU A 23 2.92 15.44 7.37
C LEU A 23 3.27 14.40 6.30
N VAL A 24 2.33 14.06 5.44
CA VAL A 24 2.57 13.12 4.32
C VAL A 24 3.13 13.87 3.13
N THR A 25 4.35 13.56 2.73
CA THR A 25 5.04 14.19 1.59
C THR A 25 5.43 13.14 0.53
N ARG A 26 5.84 13.61 -0.66
CA ARG A 26 6.41 12.74 -1.68
C ARG A 26 7.68 12.00 -1.23
N TYR A 27 8.38 12.53 -0.22
CA TYR A 27 9.62 11.95 0.31
C TYR A 27 9.38 11.01 1.50
N GLY A 28 8.15 10.94 2.04
CA GLY A 28 7.80 10.15 3.21
C GLY A 28 7.09 10.98 4.28
N LEU A 29 7.03 10.43 5.49
CA LEU A 29 6.50 11.15 6.65
C LEU A 29 7.49 12.23 7.10
N ALA A 30 6.99 13.45 7.29
CA ALA A 30 7.74 14.61 7.76
C ALA A 30 7.17 15.13 9.09
N LEU A 31 8.00 15.78 9.89
CA LEU A 31 7.58 16.42 11.13
C LEU A 31 6.80 17.72 10.80
N PRO A 32 5.54 17.89 11.26
CA PRO A 32 4.78 19.10 10.93
C PRO A 32 5.42 20.40 11.41
N SER A 33 6.05 20.38 12.59
CA SER A 33 6.73 21.55 13.17
C SER A 33 8.01 21.95 12.43
N ASP A 34 8.64 21.01 11.71
CA ASP A 34 9.78 21.29 10.84
C ASP A 34 9.81 20.29 9.67
N PRO A 35 9.13 20.61 8.54
CA PRO A 35 9.03 19.71 7.39
C PRO A 35 10.37 19.38 6.72
N ARG A 36 11.45 20.08 7.10
CA ARG A 36 12.82 19.72 6.71
C ARG A 36 13.24 18.40 7.36
N ILE A 37 12.63 17.99 8.47
CA ILE A 37 12.91 16.71 9.12
C ILE A 37 11.90 15.69 8.61
N TYR A 38 12.35 14.79 7.73
CA TYR A 38 11.52 13.73 7.18
C TYR A 38 12.26 12.40 7.12
N ASP A 39 11.47 11.37 6.86
CA ASP A 39 11.88 9.98 6.87
C ASP A 39 13.05 9.70 5.91
N ARG A 40 14.10 9.04 6.43
CA ARG A 40 15.34 8.66 5.72
C ARG A 40 15.94 9.80 4.88
N ARG A 41 15.87 11.03 5.39
CA ARG A 41 16.56 12.20 4.81
C ARG A 41 18.07 12.15 5.02
N TRP A 42 18.53 11.49 6.08
CA TRP A 42 19.94 11.30 6.38
C TRP A 42 20.40 9.87 6.11
N MET A 43 21.68 9.72 5.80
CA MET A 43 22.32 8.43 5.58
C MET A 43 23.77 8.49 6.07
N ILE A 44 24.21 7.41 6.71
CA ILE A 44 25.62 7.24 7.07
C ILE A 44 26.28 6.50 5.92
N VAL A 45 27.41 7.01 5.44
CA VAL A 45 28.20 6.45 4.35
C VAL A 45 29.59 6.07 4.84
N LYS A 46 30.09 4.94 4.35
CA LYS A 46 31.48 4.51 4.50
C LYS A 46 32.06 4.36 3.09
N ASP A 47 33.13 5.09 2.80
CA ASP A 47 33.80 5.07 1.49
C ASP A 47 32.81 5.26 0.32
N GLY A 48 31.88 6.21 0.48
CA GLY A 48 30.85 6.52 -0.52
C GLY A 48 29.70 5.51 -0.64
N ARG A 49 29.64 4.46 0.19
CA ARG A 49 28.51 3.50 0.20
C ARG A 49 27.74 3.58 1.50
N HIS A 50 26.41 3.45 1.42
CA HIS A 50 25.57 3.47 2.61
C HIS A 50 25.92 2.35 3.61
N LEU A 51 25.89 2.67 4.90
CA LEU A 51 25.87 1.66 5.97
C LEU A 51 24.43 1.22 6.25
N SER A 52 24.26 -0.04 6.65
CA SER A 52 22.95 -0.57 7.04
C SER A 52 23.03 -1.55 8.21
N GLN A 53 21.91 -1.73 8.92
CA GLN A 53 21.78 -2.76 9.97
C GLN A 53 22.06 -4.18 9.46
N ARG A 54 21.98 -4.42 8.13
CA ARG A 54 22.35 -5.72 7.55
C ARG A 54 23.85 -6.00 7.69
N VAL A 55 24.69 -4.97 7.62
CA VAL A 55 26.15 -5.11 7.75
C VAL A 55 26.59 -4.76 9.18
N LEU A 56 26.00 -3.71 9.76
CA LEU A 56 26.34 -3.19 11.07
C LEU A 56 25.08 -3.09 11.97
N PRO A 57 24.64 -4.21 12.57
CA PRO A 57 23.44 -4.28 13.41
C PRO A 57 23.37 -3.25 14.56
N SER A 58 24.53 -2.88 15.12
CA SER A 58 24.65 -1.87 16.18
C SER A 58 24.13 -0.49 15.79
N MET A 59 23.94 -0.19 14.50
CA MET A 59 23.24 1.02 14.06
C MET A 59 21.82 1.13 14.63
N ALA A 60 21.17 -0.01 14.98
CA ALA A 60 19.88 0.01 15.65
C ALA A 60 19.91 0.73 17.01
N LEU A 61 21.08 0.82 17.64
CA LEU A 61 21.28 1.45 18.95
C LEU A 61 21.49 2.98 18.87
N ILE A 62 21.61 3.53 17.66
CA ILE A 62 21.67 4.97 17.44
C ILE A 62 20.25 5.51 17.49
N GLN A 63 19.89 6.17 18.58
CA GLN A 63 18.56 6.68 18.84
C GLN A 63 18.49 8.18 18.56
N PRO A 64 17.85 8.61 17.46
CA PRO A 64 17.56 10.02 17.23
C PRO A 64 16.40 10.50 18.10
N SER A 65 16.40 11.80 18.40
CA SER A 65 15.25 12.54 18.90
C SER A 65 15.20 13.91 18.22
N PHE A 66 14.00 14.46 18.07
CA PHE A 66 13.83 15.78 17.45
C PHE A 66 14.12 16.88 18.46
N VAL A 67 14.88 17.87 18.02
CA VAL A 67 15.17 19.11 18.76
C VAL A 67 14.97 20.28 17.82
N GLU A 68 15.00 21.49 18.36
CA GLU A 68 14.92 22.70 17.53
C GLU A 68 16.02 22.68 16.45
N ASN A 69 15.63 22.86 15.20
CA ASN A 69 16.52 22.90 14.03
C ASN A 69 17.43 21.67 13.83
N GLY A 70 17.05 20.47 14.30
CA GLY A 70 17.88 19.30 14.06
C GLY A 70 17.49 18.02 14.80
N LEU A 71 18.49 17.15 14.96
CA LEU A 71 18.40 15.88 15.68
C LEU A 71 19.39 15.87 16.85
N LEU A 72 18.99 15.28 17.98
CA LEU A 72 19.91 14.85 19.02
C LEU A 72 20.06 13.33 18.92
N LEU A 73 21.29 12.85 18.72
CA LEU A 73 21.60 11.42 18.64
C LEU A 73 22.20 10.93 19.96
N ARG A 74 21.68 9.79 20.42
CA ARG A 74 22.23 9.04 21.54
C ARG A 74 22.64 7.65 21.08
N ALA A 75 23.77 7.17 21.61
CA ALA A 75 24.20 5.80 21.42
C ALA A 75 24.94 5.32 22.68
N PRO A 76 24.98 4.01 22.95
CA PRO A 76 25.69 3.46 24.10
C PRO A 76 27.15 3.90 24.14
N ASN A 77 27.62 4.36 25.31
CA ASN A 77 29.00 4.78 25.57
C ASN A 77 29.51 5.94 24.69
N MET A 78 28.61 6.73 24.12
CA MET A 78 28.93 7.91 23.32
C MET A 78 28.35 9.17 23.96
N PRO A 79 29.02 10.33 23.85
CA PRO A 79 28.39 11.60 24.19
C PRO A 79 27.20 11.87 23.26
N ASP A 80 26.20 12.60 23.74
CA ASP A 80 25.10 13.09 22.92
C ASP A 80 25.66 13.94 21.75
N LEU A 81 25.12 13.75 20.54
CA LEU A 81 25.54 14.46 19.33
C LEU A 81 24.38 15.27 18.74
N LEU A 82 24.57 16.58 18.62
CA LEU A 82 23.63 17.47 17.94
C LEU A 82 23.93 17.50 16.43
N ILE A 83 22.92 17.23 15.61
CA ILE A 83 22.98 17.30 14.15
C ILE A 83 22.05 18.41 13.67
N PRO A 84 22.57 19.54 13.17
CA PRO A 84 21.71 20.59 12.62
C PRO A 84 21.06 20.13 11.31
N VAL A 85 19.85 20.62 11.01
CA VAL A 85 19.12 20.26 9.79
C VAL A 85 19.77 20.77 8.50
N SER A 86 20.71 21.71 8.63
CA SER A 86 21.50 22.24 7.52
C SER A 86 22.98 22.08 7.85
N PRO A 87 23.73 21.28 7.06
CA PRO A 87 25.16 21.09 7.29
C PRO A 87 25.95 22.33 6.89
N LEU A 88 27.04 22.57 7.61
CA LEU A 88 28.11 23.47 7.24
C LEU A 88 29.44 22.72 7.47
N PRO A 89 30.35 22.64 6.47
CA PRO A 89 30.22 23.17 5.11
C PRO A 89 29.21 22.37 4.25
N LYS A 90 28.74 22.96 3.14
CA LYS A 90 27.82 22.29 2.18
C LYS A 90 28.60 21.52 1.11
N GLU A 91 29.48 20.62 1.53
CA GLU A 91 30.25 19.79 0.61
C GLU A 91 29.36 18.69 0.01
N ILE A 92 29.36 18.57 -1.31
CA ILE A 92 28.60 17.52 -2.02
C ILE A 92 29.45 16.26 -2.11
N VAL A 93 28.89 15.13 -1.67
CA VAL A 93 29.50 13.81 -1.78
C VAL A 93 28.70 12.94 -2.73
N HIS A 94 29.40 12.28 -3.66
CA HIS A 94 28.84 11.21 -4.48
C HIS A 94 28.80 9.93 -3.66
N CYS A 95 27.60 9.38 -3.47
CA CYS A 95 27.41 8.15 -2.71
C CYS A 95 26.50 7.17 -3.44
N HIS A 96 26.42 5.96 -2.89
CA HIS A 96 25.56 4.90 -3.39
C HIS A 96 24.62 4.41 -2.29
N CYS A 97 23.32 4.53 -2.54
CA CYS A 97 22.31 3.84 -1.77
C CYS A 97 21.92 2.58 -2.54
N TRP A 98 22.28 1.42 -1.99
CA TRP A 98 22.34 0.16 -2.74
C TRP A 98 23.25 0.31 -3.97
N ASP A 99 22.80 -0.12 -5.14
CA ASP A 99 23.54 -0.02 -6.40
C ASP A 99 23.18 1.23 -7.21
N GLU A 100 22.47 2.18 -6.58
CA GLU A 100 22.01 3.40 -7.22
C GLU A 100 22.81 4.60 -6.74
N PRO A 101 23.37 5.42 -7.65
CA PRO A 101 24.07 6.64 -7.30
C PRO A 101 23.08 7.66 -6.72
N ILE A 102 23.52 8.40 -5.71
CA ILE A 102 22.77 9.50 -5.10
C ILE A 102 23.75 10.51 -4.49
N LEU A 103 23.36 11.78 -4.45
CA LEU A 103 24.15 12.83 -3.83
C LEU A 103 23.75 13.04 -2.36
N GLY A 104 24.67 13.59 -1.59
CA GLY A 104 24.40 14.02 -0.22
C GLY A 104 25.30 15.18 0.18
N LEU A 105 24.80 16.07 1.04
CA LEU A 105 25.62 17.10 1.68
C LEU A 105 26.27 16.50 2.92
N ARG A 106 27.59 16.50 2.95
CA ARG A 106 28.41 15.99 4.05
C ARG A 106 28.41 16.96 5.23
N TYR A 107 28.35 16.42 6.44
CA TYR A 107 28.58 17.16 7.67
C TYR A 107 30.07 17.29 7.99
N ASP A 108 30.42 18.20 8.90
CA ASP A 108 31.81 18.41 9.28
C ASP A 108 32.49 17.17 9.89
N ASP A 109 33.82 17.26 10.01
CA ASP A 109 34.64 16.17 10.52
C ASP A 109 34.36 15.84 12.00
N THR A 110 33.72 16.75 12.75
CA THR A 110 33.30 16.50 14.14
C THR A 110 32.22 15.43 14.17
N ILE A 111 31.21 15.56 13.32
CA ILE A 111 30.13 14.57 13.18
C ILE A 111 30.69 13.25 12.63
N SER A 112 31.54 13.30 11.60
CA SER A 112 32.21 12.10 11.06
C SER A 112 33.07 11.39 12.11
N HIS A 113 33.78 12.13 12.97
CA HIS A 113 34.57 11.55 14.07
C HIS A 113 33.70 10.82 15.10
N TRP A 114 32.51 11.34 15.41
CA TRP A 114 31.58 10.68 16.33
C TRP A 114 31.18 9.28 15.81
N PHE A 115 30.84 9.17 14.52
CA PHE A 115 30.50 7.87 13.91
C PHE A 115 31.69 6.91 13.83
N ARG A 116 32.89 7.41 13.46
CA ARG A 116 34.12 6.60 13.47
C ARG A 116 34.42 6.03 14.85
N ARG A 117 34.27 6.84 15.90
CA ARG A 117 34.44 6.41 17.29
C ARG A 117 33.39 5.37 17.69
N LEU A 118 32.12 5.61 17.38
CA LEU A 118 31.04 4.66 17.69
C LEU A 118 31.28 3.29 17.03
N PHE A 119 31.71 3.29 15.77
CA PHE A 119 31.93 2.06 15.00
C PHE A 119 33.33 1.46 15.16
N GLN A 120 34.20 2.10 15.96
CA GLN A 120 35.60 1.69 16.16
C GLN A 120 36.33 1.44 14.83
N SER A 121 36.14 2.35 13.88
CA SER A 121 36.66 2.24 12.51
C SER A 121 37.57 3.43 12.19
N ASN A 122 38.65 3.14 11.46
CA ASN A 122 39.58 4.13 10.93
C ASN A 122 39.19 4.60 9.51
N ASP A 123 38.15 4.01 8.93
CA ASP A 123 37.71 4.31 7.57
C ASP A 123 37.03 5.68 7.49
N GLN A 124 36.89 6.22 6.29
CA GLN A 124 36.12 7.46 6.09
C GLN A 124 34.63 7.15 6.27
N ILE A 125 34.05 7.67 7.36
CA ILE A 125 32.62 7.54 7.66
C ILE A 125 32.04 8.93 7.78
N ASP A 126 31.09 9.24 6.91
CA ASP A 126 30.42 10.54 6.87
C ASP A 126 28.92 10.39 7.10
N LEU A 127 28.33 11.39 7.75
CA LEU A 127 26.89 11.60 7.71
C LEU A 127 26.58 12.50 6.51
N VAL A 128 25.60 12.11 5.71
CA VAL A 128 25.09 12.92 4.61
C VAL A 128 23.60 13.18 4.75
N ILE A 129 23.16 14.35 4.30
CA ILE A 129 21.75 14.75 4.21
C ILE A 129 21.37 15.02 2.75
N PHE A 130 20.15 14.65 2.38
CA PHE A 130 19.61 14.95 1.07
C PHE A 130 19.10 16.40 0.97
N ASP A 131 19.49 17.08 -0.11
CA ASP A 131 18.99 18.39 -0.49
C ASP A 131 18.04 18.28 -1.69
N GLU A 132 16.74 18.31 -1.41
CA GLU A 132 15.65 18.24 -2.40
C GLU A 132 15.63 19.40 -3.42
N LYS A 133 16.36 20.50 -3.16
CA LYS A 133 16.46 21.62 -4.12
C LYS A 133 17.54 21.37 -5.16
N GLN A 134 18.57 20.60 -4.82
CA GLN A 134 19.76 20.42 -5.65
C GLN A 134 19.87 19.01 -6.22
N PHE A 135 19.32 18.01 -5.55
CA PHE A 135 19.57 16.61 -5.86
C PHE A 135 18.34 15.89 -6.41
N GLN A 136 18.59 14.96 -7.33
CA GLN A 136 17.57 14.07 -7.85
C GLN A 136 17.34 12.91 -6.88
N THR A 137 16.08 12.55 -6.70
CA THR A 137 15.69 11.35 -5.97
C THR A 137 15.88 10.10 -6.82
N ARG A 138 15.85 8.93 -6.17
CA ARG A 138 15.77 7.64 -6.87
C ARG A 138 14.32 7.30 -7.18
N SER A 139 14.06 6.69 -8.33
CA SER A 139 12.71 6.24 -8.69
C SER A 139 12.29 5.07 -7.81
N SER A 140 11.01 4.97 -7.44
CA SER A 140 10.44 3.76 -6.85
C SER A 140 9.94 2.76 -7.91
N LYS A 141 9.88 3.14 -9.20
CA LYS A 141 9.45 2.26 -10.30
C LYS A 141 10.49 1.19 -10.64
N ASN A 142 10.03 0.11 -11.27
CA ASN A 142 10.83 -0.88 -11.98
C ASN A 142 12.02 -1.42 -11.17
N LYS A 143 11.85 -1.56 -9.85
CA LYS A 143 12.90 -2.14 -9.01
C LYS A 143 12.97 -3.64 -9.33
N PRO A 144 14.16 -4.20 -9.62
CA PRO A 144 14.31 -5.57 -10.14
C PRO A 144 13.62 -6.64 -9.29
N ASP A 145 13.57 -6.44 -7.98
CA ASP A 145 12.93 -7.37 -7.03
C ASP A 145 11.46 -7.03 -6.73
N PHE A 146 10.94 -5.86 -7.12
CA PHE A 146 9.65 -5.33 -6.69
C PHE A 146 8.78 -4.93 -7.88
N PRO A 147 8.03 -5.86 -8.49
CA PRO A 147 6.93 -5.48 -9.36
C PRO A 147 5.96 -4.63 -8.52
N ASN A 148 5.78 -3.37 -8.94
CA ASN A 148 5.10 -2.36 -8.16
C ASN A 148 4.23 -1.45 -9.03
N ALA A 149 3.21 -0.87 -8.41
CA ALA A 149 2.32 0.12 -9.00
C ALA A 149 2.85 1.55 -8.78
N ALA A 150 4.17 1.74 -8.70
CA ALA A 150 4.74 3.08 -8.55
C ALA A 150 4.48 3.90 -9.82
N GLU A 151 4.19 5.20 -9.65
CA GLU A 151 4.12 6.19 -10.72
C GLU A 151 5.41 7.02 -10.70
N ASP A 152 5.65 7.87 -11.71
CA ASP A 152 6.93 8.57 -11.86
C ASP A 152 7.24 9.50 -10.69
N HIS A 153 6.20 9.99 -10.03
CA HIS A 153 6.34 10.85 -8.86
C HIS A 153 6.65 10.10 -7.57
N HIS A 154 6.46 8.78 -7.53
CA HIS A 154 6.84 7.95 -6.40
C HIS A 154 8.35 7.75 -6.37
N VAL A 155 8.95 8.25 -5.30
CA VAL A 155 10.40 8.39 -5.19
C VAL A 155 10.91 7.86 -3.86
N ALA A 156 12.19 7.49 -3.86
CA ALA A 156 12.97 7.19 -2.68
C ALA A 156 14.15 8.15 -2.57
N VAL A 157 14.33 8.71 -1.37
CA VAL A 157 15.58 9.33 -0.95
C VAL A 157 16.57 8.22 -0.52
N TYR A 158 16.93 8.13 0.76
CA TYR A 158 17.78 7.06 1.28
C TYR A 158 16.97 5.86 1.81
N HIS A 159 15.70 5.77 1.44
CA HIS A 159 14.83 4.61 1.66
C HIS A 159 15.38 3.36 0.96
N ASP A 160 14.78 2.19 1.19
CA ASP A 160 15.12 1.01 0.38
C ASP A 160 14.45 1.09 -1.00
N VAL A 161 13.16 1.35 -1.03
CA VAL A 161 12.35 1.30 -2.26
C VAL A 161 11.34 2.45 -2.32
N CYS A 162 10.56 2.63 -1.25
CA CYS A 162 9.41 3.54 -1.21
C CYS A 162 9.43 4.42 0.06
N PRO A 163 8.73 5.56 0.02
CA PRO A 163 8.82 6.59 1.06
C PRO A 163 8.03 6.28 2.34
N ILE A 164 6.98 5.43 2.27
CA ILE A 164 6.14 5.11 3.44
C ILE A 164 5.95 3.60 3.52
N HIS A 165 6.22 3.04 4.70
CA HIS A 165 5.99 1.63 5.00
C HIS A 165 4.90 1.48 6.07
N LEU A 166 3.84 0.75 5.77
CA LEU A 166 2.77 0.41 6.71
C LEU A 166 2.87 -1.06 7.10
N CYS A 167 2.74 -1.36 8.39
CA CYS A 167 2.69 -2.72 8.89
C CYS A 167 1.59 -2.86 9.94
N SER A 168 0.86 -3.98 9.92
CA SER A 168 -0.20 -4.20 10.91
C SER A 168 0.30 -4.96 12.14
N LEU A 169 -0.23 -4.59 13.31
CA LEU A 169 0.09 -5.27 14.56
C LEU A 169 -0.39 -6.72 14.54
N GLU A 170 -1.52 -7.01 13.89
CA GLU A 170 -2.09 -8.34 13.69
C GLU A 170 -1.17 -9.22 12.85
N SER A 171 -0.54 -8.65 11.81
CA SER A 171 0.41 -9.40 10.98
C SER A 171 1.60 -9.87 11.81
N VAL A 172 2.11 -9.01 12.69
CA VAL A 172 3.23 -9.35 13.58
C VAL A 172 2.78 -10.26 14.71
N THR A 173 1.56 -10.10 15.22
CA THR A 173 0.97 -10.98 16.23
C THR A 173 0.78 -12.40 15.67
N ASN A 174 0.29 -12.53 14.44
CA ASN A 174 0.18 -13.82 13.74
C ASN A 174 1.54 -14.45 13.47
N LEU A 175 2.55 -13.65 13.09
CA LEU A 175 3.92 -14.14 12.95
C LEU A 175 4.45 -14.65 14.30
N ASN A 176 4.21 -13.91 15.37
CA ASN A 176 4.64 -14.26 16.72
C ASN A 176 4.03 -15.58 17.22
N THR A 177 2.85 -16.02 16.76
CA THR A 177 2.34 -17.37 17.13
C THR A 177 3.18 -18.51 16.57
N ARG A 178 4.04 -18.23 15.59
CA ARG A 178 4.92 -19.18 14.89
C ARG A 178 6.39 -19.09 15.31
N LEU A 179 6.72 -18.19 16.23
CA LEU A 179 8.09 -17.95 16.70
C LEU A 179 8.27 -18.40 18.15
N GLU A 180 9.43 -18.98 18.46
CA GLU A 180 9.85 -19.25 19.84
C GLU A 180 10.15 -17.94 20.57
N LYS A 181 11.12 -17.16 20.07
CA LYS A 181 11.41 -15.81 20.54
C LYS A 181 10.51 -14.81 19.82
N LYS A 182 9.61 -14.15 20.57
CA LYS A 182 8.72 -13.13 20.00
C LYS A 182 9.52 -11.90 19.58
N ILE A 183 9.08 -11.27 18.50
CA ILE A 183 9.66 -10.03 17.98
C ILE A 183 8.67 -8.87 18.08
N LYS A 184 9.21 -7.66 18.05
CA LYS A 184 8.41 -6.43 18.05
C LYS A 184 8.18 -5.98 16.61
N ILE A 185 7.08 -5.25 16.40
CA ILE A 185 6.75 -4.67 15.09
C ILE A 185 7.84 -3.72 14.56
N TYR A 186 8.62 -3.11 15.45
CA TYR A 186 9.73 -2.21 15.11
C TYR A 186 10.89 -2.91 14.39
N ASN A 187 11.05 -4.23 14.51
CA ASN A 187 11.97 -5.02 13.67
C ASN A 187 11.66 -4.85 12.18
N PHE A 188 10.39 -4.57 11.84
CA PHE A 188 9.97 -4.37 10.46
C PHE A 188 10.12 -2.92 9.97
N ARG A 189 10.43 -2.00 10.88
CA ARG A 189 10.63 -0.56 10.65
C ARG A 189 9.48 0.15 9.92
N PRO A 190 8.20 -0.07 10.30
CA PRO A 190 7.09 0.67 9.71
C PRO A 190 7.10 2.13 10.12
N ASN A 191 6.60 2.98 9.22
CA ASN A 191 6.26 4.37 9.47
C ASN A 191 4.87 4.50 10.07
N ILE A 192 3.94 3.63 9.67
CA ILE A 192 2.56 3.61 10.14
C ILE A 192 2.27 2.22 10.68
N ILE A 193 1.82 2.15 11.94
CA ILE A 193 1.31 0.93 12.56
C ILE A 193 -0.21 1.04 12.66
N ASP A 194 -0.91 0.05 12.12
CA ASP A 194 -2.37 0.00 12.06
C ASP A 194 -2.89 -1.45 12.21
N CYS A 195 -4.19 -1.66 12.04
CA CYS A 195 -4.92 -2.91 12.09
C CYS A 195 -5.78 -3.24 10.84
N TRP A 196 -5.40 -2.74 9.65
CA TRP A 196 -5.77 -3.20 8.28
C TRP A 196 -7.11 -2.59 7.72
N ARG A 197 -7.45 -2.50 6.41
CA ARG A 197 -6.90 -2.76 5.05
C ARG A 197 -7.30 -1.57 4.13
N ASP A 198 -6.38 -1.10 3.27
CA ASP A 198 -6.50 -0.14 2.15
C ASP A 198 -6.83 1.35 2.48
N VAL A 199 -6.04 2.30 1.95
CA VAL A 199 -5.56 3.40 2.81
C VAL A 199 -5.67 4.82 2.23
N HIS A 200 -6.73 5.54 2.60
CA HIS A 200 -6.72 6.97 2.92
C HIS A 200 -6.56 7.07 4.43
N ILE A 201 -5.65 7.90 4.93
CA ILE A 201 -5.49 8.11 6.38
C ILE A 201 -5.78 9.56 6.66
N GLY A 202 -6.81 9.82 7.45
CA GLY A 202 -7.20 11.20 7.80
C GLY A 202 -7.36 12.07 6.55
N GLU A 203 -6.63 13.19 6.52
CA GLU A 203 -6.62 14.12 5.39
C GLU A 203 -5.76 13.63 4.20
N ALA A 204 -4.80 12.74 4.46
CA ALA A 204 -3.81 12.32 3.48
C ALA A 204 -4.33 11.24 2.52
N LYS A 205 -4.11 11.48 1.23
CA LYS A 205 -4.44 10.56 0.13
C LYS A 205 -3.20 9.74 -0.24
N LEU A 206 -3.20 8.47 0.18
CA LEU A 206 -2.13 7.52 -0.07
C LEU A 206 -2.58 6.47 -1.10
N ARG A 207 -1.64 6.04 -1.93
CA ARG A 207 -1.78 4.93 -2.86
C ARG A 207 -0.92 3.77 -2.41
N TRP A 208 -1.45 2.56 -2.58
CA TRP A 208 -0.67 1.34 -2.52
C TRP A 208 0.35 1.24 -3.66
N ILE A 209 1.62 1.03 -3.33
CA ILE A 209 2.68 0.87 -4.32
C ILE A 209 3.03 -0.61 -4.51
N SER A 210 3.31 -1.32 -3.42
CA SER A 210 3.79 -2.71 -3.48
C SER A 210 3.71 -3.39 -2.12
N PRO A 211 3.77 -4.75 -2.05
CA PRO A 211 4.02 -5.41 -0.79
C PRO A 211 5.46 -5.18 -0.33
N SER A 212 5.68 -5.25 0.98
CA SER A 212 7.00 -5.08 1.58
C SER A 212 7.75 -6.40 1.64
N LEU A 213 8.75 -6.56 0.76
CA LEU A 213 9.64 -7.72 0.73
C LEU A 213 10.60 -7.71 1.91
N ARG A 214 10.68 -8.82 2.63
CA ARG A 214 11.49 -8.93 3.85
C ARG A 214 12.87 -9.51 3.55
N CYS A 215 13.88 -8.71 3.87
CA CYS A 215 15.28 -9.10 3.93
C CYS A 215 15.64 -9.65 5.34
N LEU A 216 16.93 -9.83 5.62
CA LEU A 216 17.45 -10.23 6.94
C LEU A 216 17.39 -9.11 8.00
N LEU A 217 17.09 -7.85 7.63
CA LEU A 217 17.10 -6.75 8.61
C LEU A 217 16.19 -7.01 9.84
N PRO A 218 14.97 -7.58 9.71
CA PRO A 218 14.12 -7.86 10.87
C PRO A 218 14.70 -8.85 11.88
N THR A 219 15.78 -9.56 11.54
CA THR A 219 16.47 -10.43 12.50
C THR A 219 17.33 -9.64 13.48
N VAL A 220 17.54 -8.34 13.26
CA VAL A 220 18.24 -7.46 14.20
C VAL A 220 17.30 -7.04 15.31
N ASP A 221 17.64 -7.42 16.54
CA ASP A 221 17.00 -6.95 17.75
C ASP A 221 17.27 -5.46 17.94
N GLN A 222 16.21 -4.64 17.96
CA GLN A 222 16.35 -3.18 17.95
C GLN A 222 16.82 -2.60 19.30
N GLU A 223 16.82 -3.39 20.37
CA GLU A 223 17.27 -2.96 21.72
C GLU A 223 18.71 -3.35 21.99
N THR A 224 19.14 -4.49 21.46
CA THR A 224 20.50 -5.01 21.67
C THR A 224 21.43 -4.78 20.48
N GLY A 225 20.89 -4.51 19.29
CA GLY A 225 21.67 -4.38 18.07
C GLY A 225 22.33 -5.71 17.67
N ILE A 226 21.79 -6.85 18.08
CA ILE A 226 22.32 -8.19 17.79
C ILE A 226 21.41 -8.88 16.79
N LYS A 227 21.99 -9.55 15.78
CA LYS A 227 21.24 -10.41 14.87
C LYS A 227 20.89 -11.72 15.56
N ASP A 228 19.66 -12.17 15.37
CA ASP A 228 19.25 -13.50 15.76
C ASP A 228 20.11 -14.56 15.04
N PRO A 229 20.80 -15.46 15.78
CA PRO A 229 21.72 -16.45 15.20
C PRO A 229 20.97 -17.48 14.34
N ASN A 230 19.68 -17.70 14.62
CA ASN A 230 18.84 -18.61 13.86
C ASN A 230 18.21 -17.92 12.64
N GLN A 231 18.48 -16.63 12.42
CA GLN A 231 17.89 -15.82 11.36
C GLN A 231 16.37 -15.69 11.47
N GLU A 232 15.81 -15.72 12.68
CA GLU A 232 14.40 -15.41 12.89
C GLU A 232 14.18 -13.89 12.92
N PRO A 233 13.07 -13.37 12.36
CA PRO A 233 11.89 -14.09 11.83
C PRO A 233 12.00 -14.47 10.34
N TRP A 234 13.16 -14.24 9.71
CA TRP A 234 13.30 -14.35 8.26
C TRP A 234 13.01 -15.77 7.75
N LYS A 235 13.49 -16.80 8.45
CA LYS A 235 13.18 -18.20 8.13
C LYS A 235 11.69 -18.49 8.25
N THR A 236 11.07 -18.16 9.38
CA THR A 236 9.64 -18.40 9.59
C THR A 236 8.79 -17.70 8.54
N LEU A 237 9.07 -16.43 8.22
CA LEU A 237 8.37 -15.70 7.16
C LEU A 237 8.47 -16.40 5.80
N ARG A 238 9.63 -16.99 5.47
CA ARG A 238 9.79 -17.74 4.23
C ARG A 238 8.96 -19.02 4.18
N ASN A 239 8.59 -19.60 5.32
CA ASN A 239 7.80 -20.83 5.32
C ASN A 239 6.33 -20.62 4.96
N TYR A 240 5.74 -19.43 5.21
CA TYR A 240 4.30 -19.22 5.02
C TYR A 240 3.89 -17.92 4.31
N ARG A 241 4.83 -16.99 4.07
CA ARG A 241 4.58 -15.74 3.34
C ARG A 241 5.45 -15.58 2.10
N LEU A 242 5.93 -16.69 1.54
CA LEU A 242 6.52 -16.69 0.19
C LEU A 242 5.43 -16.68 -0.88
N LYS A 243 5.76 -16.02 -1.98
CA LYS A 243 4.96 -16.01 -3.21
C LYS A 243 5.91 -16.16 -4.39
N PRO A 244 6.46 -17.38 -4.60
CA PRO A 244 7.52 -17.61 -5.57
C PRO A 244 7.17 -17.14 -6.98
N ASP A 245 5.92 -17.37 -7.39
CA ASP A 245 5.41 -17.02 -8.72
C ASP A 245 5.41 -15.50 -9.00
N ALA A 246 5.41 -14.66 -7.96
CA ALA A 246 5.31 -13.20 -8.10
C ALA A 246 6.54 -12.44 -7.55
N TYR A 247 7.17 -12.94 -6.49
CA TYR A 247 8.22 -12.24 -5.74
C TYR A 247 9.43 -13.14 -5.41
N GLY A 248 9.53 -14.30 -6.07
CA GLY A 248 10.61 -15.25 -5.89
C GLY A 248 10.78 -15.69 -4.43
N ILE A 249 12.02 -15.69 -3.95
CA ILE A 249 12.37 -16.24 -2.62
C ILE A 249 12.21 -15.24 -1.46
N LYS A 250 11.60 -14.07 -1.69
CA LYS A 250 11.42 -13.04 -0.67
C LYS A 250 10.05 -13.17 -0.01
N ALA A 251 10.03 -13.26 1.31
CA ALA A 251 8.78 -13.30 2.07
C ALA A 251 8.18 -11.90 2.25
N LEU A 252 6.87 -11.84 2.47
CA LEU A 252 6.13 -10.57 2.52
C LEU A 252 5.68 -10.24 3.94
N LEU A 253 5.84 -8.98 4.37
CA LEU A 253 5.17 -8.46 5.56
C LEU A 253 5.11 -6.92 5.56
N GLY A 254 3.90 -6.38 5.54
CA GLY A 254 3.64 -4.95 5.38
C GLY A 254 3.49 -4.54 3.91
N ILE A 255 3.20 -3.26 3.70
CA ILE A 255 2.98 -2.65 2.38
C ILE A 255 3.73 -1.33 2.27
N TYR A 256 4.08 -0.96 1.05
CA TYR A 256 4.60 0.36 0.72
C TYR A 256 3.50 1.24 0.16
N LEU A 257 3.51 2.49 0.61
CA LEU A 257 2.57 3.53 0.22
C LEU A 257 3.33 4.75 -0.34
N GLY A 258 2.64 5.55 -1.13
CA GLY A 258 3.08 6.88 -1.56
C GLY A 258 1.89 7.80 -1.73
N GLN A 259 2.13 9.11 -1.82
CA GLN A 259 1.04 10.06 -2.06
C GLN A 259 0.47 9.91 -3.49
N ILE A 260 -0.83 10.10 -3.64
CA ILE A 260 -1.51 9.92 -4.94
C ILE A 260 -1.06 10.94 -6.00
N ASN A 261 -0.74 12.18 -5.61
CA ASN A 261 -0.40 13.25 -6.55
C ASN A 261 1.12 13.47 -6.70
N ASP A 262 1.56 14.04 -7.82
CA ASP A 262 2.96 14.51 -8.02
C ASP A 262 3.22 15.88 -7.37
N SER A 263 2.35 16.34 -6.47
CA SER A 263 2.56 17.63 -5.85
C SER A 263 3.79 17.58 -4.93
N LYS A 264 4.66 18.60 -5.00
CA LYS A 264 5.66 18.81 -3.94
C LYS A 264 5.01 19.28 -2.63
N ILE A 265 3.75 19.68 -2.68
CA ILE A 265 2.94 20.03 -1.50
C ILE A 265 2.50 18.72 -0.84
N ALA A 266 2.61 18.68 0.48
CA ALA A 266 2.13 17.59 1.28
C ALA A 266 0.66 17.26 1.00
N SER A 267 0.31 15.97 1.02
CA SER A 267 -1.05 15.52 0.74
C SER A 267 -2.00 15.62 1.94
N GLY A 268 -1.48 15.92 3.13
CA GLY A 268 -2.23 16.12 4.38
C GLY A 268 -1.41 15.74 5.60
N THR A 269 -1.93 16.06 6.79
CA THR A 269 -1.37 15.59 8.07
C THR A 269 -2.16 14.37 8.54
N ILE A 270 -1.46 13.37 9.06
CA ILE A 270 -2.04 12.17 9.68
C ILE A 270 -1.73 12.16 11.16
N HIS A 271 -2.66 11.69 11.97
CA HIS A 271 -2.57 11.62 13.43
C HIS A 271 -2.73 10.18 13.92
N ILE A 272 -2.18 9.89 15.10
CA ILE A 272 -2.60 8.71 15.85
C ILE A 272 -4.10 8.85 16.14
N GLY A 273 -4.86 7.78 15.90
CA GLY A 273 -6.32 7.78 16.00
C GLY A 273 -7.06 8.02 14.68
N ASP A 274 -6.38 8.48 13.61
CA ASP A 274 -7.02 8.67 12.32
C ASP A 274 -7.55 7.36 11.75
N SER A 275 -8.79 7.40 11.25
CA SER A 275 -9.40 6.26 10.58
C SER A 275 -8.81 6.06 9.18
N ILE A 276 -8.67 4.79 8.82
CA ILE A 276 -8.17 4.39 7.50
C ILE A 276 -9.35 3.99 6.59
N HIS A 277 -9.49 4.65 5.44
CA HIS A 277 -10.58 4.47 4.48
C HIS A 277 -10.11 4.03 3.09
N VAL A 278 -10.73 3.03 2.49
CA VAL A 278 -10.37 2.55 1.14
C VAL A 278 -11.03 3.38 0.05
N ILE A 279 -10.27 3.88 -0.93
CA ILE A 279 -10.82 4.33 -2.22
C ILE A 279 -10.59 3.25 -3.28
N LYS A 280 -11.66 2.50 -3.60
CA LYS A 280 -11.65 1.32 -4.50
C LYS A 280 -11.27 1.61 -5.96
N GLN A 281 -11.27 2.87 -6.41
CA GLN A 281 -11.00 3.20 -7.82
C GLN A 281 -9.54 2.92 -8.26
N GLU A 282 -8.57 2.96 -7.35
CA GLU A 282 -7.16 2.75 -7.71
C GLU A 282 -6.73 1.28 -7.70
N LEU A 283 -7.33 0.46 -6.83
CA LEU A 283 -7.18 -1.00 -6.86
C LEU A 283 -7.64 -1.59 -8.20
N VAL A 284 -8.77 -1.09 -8.73
CA VAL A 284 -9.29 -1.49 -10.06
C VAL A 284 -8.35 -1.04 -11.18
N LYS A 285 -7.77 0.18 -11.12
CA LYS A 285 -6.81 0.66 -12.12
C LYS A 285 -5.48 -0.10 -12.10
N ALA A 286 -4.94 -0.41 -10.92
CA ALA A 286 -3.70 -1.18 -10.77
C ALA A 286 -3.85 -2.62 -11.29
N LEU A 287 -5.03 -3.24 -11.06
CA LEU A 287 -5.38 -4.55 -11.61
C LEU A 287 -5.58 -4.51 -13.13
N ASN A 288 -6.10 -3.41 -13.68
CA ASN A 288 -6.27 -3.23 -15.13
C ASN A 288 -4.93 -2.99 -15.85
N GLN A 289 -3.96 -2.30 -15.23
CA GLN A 289 -2.61 -2.11 -15.80
C GLN A 289 -1.82 -3.43 -15.88
N SER A 290 -1.98 -4.29 -14.88
CA SER A 290 -1.40 -5.65 -14.90
C SER A 290 -2.07 -6.54 -15.96
N GLY A 291 -3.35 -6.34 -16.26
CA GLY A 291 -4.03 -6.97 -17.41
C GLY A 291 -3.57 -6.46 -18.79
N ARG A 292 -3.15 -5.18 -18.92
CA ARG A 292 -2.57 -4.66 -20.18
C ARG A 292 -1.23 -5.30 -20.53
N LEU A 293 -0.36 -5.48 -19.53
CA LEU A 293 0.94 -6.13 -19.71
C LEU A 293 0.78 -7.58 -20.23
N TRP A 294 -0.30 -8.26 -19.82
CA TRP A 294 -0.64 -9.60 -20.30
C TRP A 294 -1.11 -9.61 -21.76
N ASN A 295 -1.81 -8.58 -22.22
CA ASN A 295 -2.21 -8.46 -23.63
C ASN A 295 -1.02 -8.11 -24.55
N GLU A 296 -0.09 -7.28 -24.08
CA GLU A 296 1.13 -6.93 -24.84
C GLU A 296 2.11 -8.11 -24.96
N LEU A 297 2.18 -8.97 -23.94
CA LEU A 297 3.01 -10.19 -23.98
C LEU A 297 2.38 -11.33 -24.80
N ASN A 298 1.07 -11.29 -25.05
CA ASN A 298 0.34 -12.32 -25.80
C ASN A 298 -0.11 -11.85 -27.19
N SER A 299 0.27 -10.64 -27.62
CA SER A 299 0.06 -10.17 -29.00
C SER A 299 1.11 -10.73 -29.96
N GLU A 300 1.33 -12.04 -29.96
CA GLU A 300 1.84 -12.75 -31.13
C GLU A 300 0.64 -13.09 -32.01
N ASN A 301 0.11 -12.08 -32.70
CA ASN A 301 -0.58 -12.16 -33.99
C ASN A 301 -1.12 -10.77 -34.31
N GLY A 302 -0.47 -10.11 -35.27
CA GLY A 302 -0.74 -8.73 -35.64
C GLY A 302 -2.18 -8.50 -36.08
N SER A 303 -2.79 -7.44 -35.54
CA SER A 303 -3.58 -6.48 -36.30
C SER A 303 -3.70 -5.20 -35.47
N ASP A 304 -3.29 -4.08 -36.07
CA ASP A 304 -3.46 -2.73 -35.54
C ASP A 304 -4.94 -2.48 -35.23
N CYS A 305 -5.25 -2.23 -33.96
CA CYS A 305 -6.52 -1.64 -33.55
C CYS A 305 -6.24 -0.65 -32.41
N GLN A 306 -5.97 0.60 -32.78
CA GLN A 306 -6.19 1.73 -31.88
C GLN A 306 -7.67 1.73 -31.49
N SER A 307 -7.97 1.54 -30.20
CA SER A 307 -9.30 1.80 -29.66
C SER A 307 -9.19 2.80 -28.51
N GLU A 308 -9.65 4.02 -28.78
CA GLU A 308 -9.97 5.01 -27.76
C GLU A 308 -11.14 4.48 -26.92
N ILE A 309 -10.97 4.42 -25.60
CA ILE A 309 -12.05 4.06 -24.69
C ILE A 309 -12.81 5.35 -24.35
N VAL A 310 -13.96 5.53 -25.00
CA VAL A 310 -14.99 6.50 -24.63
C VAL A 310 -15.73 5.96 -23.40
N THR A 311 -15.83 6.75 -22.34
CA THR A 311 -16.62 6.45 -21.14
C THR A 311 -18.12 6.52 -21.45
N GLU A 312 -18.80 5.38 -21.59
CA GLU A 312 -20.27 5.32 -21.74
C GLU A 312 -20.98 5.56 -20.40
N GLU A 313 -22.10 6.30 -20.47
CA GLU A 313 -23.03 6.59 -19.38
C GLU A 313 -23.54 5.30 -18.68
N LEU A 314 -23.38 5.24 -17.36
CA LEU A 314 -23.95 4.18 -16.51
C LEU A 314 -25.47 4.11 -16.72
N GLN A 315 -25.95 2.99 -17.28
CA GLN A 315 -27.37 2.72 -17.48
C GLN A 315 -28.13 2.81 -16.14
N VAL A 316 -29.09 3.72 -16.06
CA VAL A 316 -30.00 3.89 -14.92
C VAL A 316 -30.94 2.67 -14.87
N THR A 317 -30.77 1.79 -13.89
CA THR A 317 -31.68 0.67 -13.60
C THR A 317 -32.10 0.72 -12.14
N ASP A 318 -33.37 0.39 -11.89
CA ASP A 318 -33.99 0.21 -10.57
C ASP A 318 -33.80 -1.22 -10.03
N LYS A 319 -33.18 -2.10 -10.83
CA LYS A 319 -32.94 -3.51 -10.50
C LYS A 319 -31.47 -3.80 -10.43
N ILE A 320 -31.05 -4.26 -9.25
CA ILE A 320 -29.66 -4.65 -9.01
C ILE A 320 -29.59 -6.15 -8.72
N LEU A 321 -28.49 -6.75 -9.14
CA LEU A 321 -28.08 -8.08 -8.75
C LEU A 321 -26.98 -7.96 -7.70
N VAL A 322 -27.28 -8.45 -6.50
CA VAL A 322 -26.38 -8.51 -5.36
C VAL A 322 -25.75 -9.89 -5.28
N HIS A 323 -24.44 -9.91 -5.09
CA HIS A 323 -23.63 -11.13 -5.03
C HIS A 323 -23.16 -11.38 -3.60
N ASP A 324 -22.75 -12.63 -3.33
CA ASP A 324 -22.16 -13.05 -2.05
C ASP A 324 -23.04 -12.80 -0.80
N VAL A 325 -24.36 -12.84 -0.97
CA VAL A 325 -25.31 -12.77 0.16
C VAL A 325 -25.31 -14.09 0.92
N LEU A 326 -25.27 -14.02 2.26
CA LEU A 326 -25.25 -15.18 3.13
C LEU A 326 -26.46 -16.11 2.89
N THR A 327 -26.18 -17.38 2.64
CA THR A 327 -27.19 -18.35 2.18
C THR A 327 -28.20 -18.76 3.25
N ASN A 328 -27.90 -18.51 4.52
CA ASN A 328 -28.75 -18.79 5.68
C ASN A 328 -29.86 -17.74 5.93
N ILE A 329 -29.79 -16.57 5.28
CA ILE A 329 -30.84 -15.54 5.37
C ILE A 329 -31.84 -15.76 4.24
N ASN A 330 -33.13 -15.87 4.55
CA ASN A 330 -34.17 -16.02 3.52
C ASN A 330 -34.50 -14.66 2.85
N ALA A 331 -35.32 -14.65 1.79
CA ALA A 331 -35.58 -13.41 1.05
C ALA A 331 -36.44 -12.38 1.81
N ASP A 332 -37.31 -12.85 2.71
CA ASP A 332 -38.21 -12.01 3.50
C ASP A 332 -37.45 -11.37 4.67
N ASP A 333 -36.64 -12.14 5.42
CA ASP A 333 -35.75 -11.63 6.47
C ASP A 333 -34.77 -10.60 5.90
N LEU A 334 -34.20 -10.91 4.72
CA LEU A 334 -33.28 -10.01 4.02
C LEU A 334 -33.97 -8.71 3.60
N ARG A 335 -35.25 -8.78 3.21
CA ARG A 335 -36.05 -7.62 2.87
C ARG A 335 -36.30 -6.74 4.09
N GLU A 336 -36.60 -7.32 5.25
CA GLU A 336 -36.77 -6.56 6.49
C GLU A 336 -35.49 -5.84 6.91
N GLU A 337 -34.33 -6.51 6.86
CA GLU A 337 -33.03 -5.89 7.12
C GLU A 337 -32.75 -4.72 6.16
N LEU A 338 -33.02 -4.92 4.88
CA LEU A 338 -32.78 -3.91 3.85
C LEU A 338 -33.72 -2.72 3.99
N LEU A 339 -34.98 -2.90 4.40
CA LEU A 339 -35.94 -1.81 4.58
C LEU A 339 -35.53 -0.83 5.69
N ASN A 340 -34.71 -1.28 6.66
CA ASN A 340 -34.15 -0.40 7.69
C ASN A 340 -33.08 0.57 7.15
N ILE A 341 -32.41 0.21 6.05
CA ILE A 341 -31.29 0.96 5.47
C ILE A 341 -31.73 1.68 4.18
N TYR A 342 -32.57 1.02 3.39
CA TYR A 342 -33.09 1.45 2.10
C TYR A 342 -34.62 1.34 2.10
N PRO A 343 -35.35 2.37 2.57
CA PRO A 343 -36.80 2.34 2.70
C PRO A 343 -37.57 2.12 1.39
N ASP A 344 -36.90 2.29 0.25
CA ASP A 344 -37.43 2.17 -1.10
C ASP A 344 -37.22 0.77 -1.73
N VAL A 345 -36.77 -0.22 -0.96
CA VAL A 345 -36.67 -1.60 -1.44
C VAL A 345 -38.06 -2.19 -1.70
N LYS A 346 -38.37 -2.42 -2.98
CA LYS A 346 -39.68 -2.89 -3.46
C LYS A 346 -39.82 -4.40 -3.44
N HIS A 347 -38.82 -5.12 -3.94
CA HIS A 347 -38.80 -6.58 -3.93
C HIS A 347 -37.39 -7.12 -3.71
N VAL A 348 -37.30 -8.24 -3.00
CA VAL A 348 -36.07 -9.01 -2.83
C VAL A 348 -36.35 -10.42 -3.32
N LYS A 349 -35.58 -10.88 -4.31
CA LYS A 349 -35.74 -12.21 -4.89
C LYS A 349 -34.42 -12.94 -4.89
N ARG A 350 -34.32 -13.98 -4.06
CA ARG A 350 -33.18 -14.91 -4.13
C ARG A 350 -33.35 -15.84 -5.32
N TRP A 351 -32.30 -15.98 -6.13
CA TRP A 351 -32.30 -16.96 -7.20
C TRP A 351 -32.19 -18.36 -6.59
N GLN A 352 -33.23 -19.18 -6.79
CA GLN A 352 -33.19 -20.60 -6.43
C GLN A 352 -32.61 -21.40 -7.60
N SER A 353 -31.72 -22.35 -7.29
CA SER A 353 -31.33 -23.38 -8.24
C SER A 353 -32.57 -24.18 -8.63
N ARG A 354 -32.73 -24.53 -9.91
CA ARG A 354 -33.80 -25.47 -10.36
C ARG A 354 -33.62 -26.89 -9.83
N ASP A 355 -32.47 -27.15 -9.23
CA ASP A 355 -32.07 -28.41 -8.63
C ASP A 355 -32.04 -28.22 -7.11
N GLU A 356 -33.03 -28.82 -6.42
CA GLU A 356 -33.26 -28.73 -4.98
C GLU A 356 -32.11 -29.33 -4.14
N SER A 357 -31.20 -30.08 -4.76
CA SER A 357 -30.01 -30.63 -4.11
C SER A 357 -28.84 -29.64 -3.98
N LYS A 358 -28.92 -28.47 -4.63
CA LYS A 358 -27.86 -27.45 -4.62
C LYS A 358 -28.13 -26.37 -3.57
N ALA A 359 -27.07 -25.98 -2.86
CA ALA A 359 -27.10 -24.89 -1.88
C ALA A 359 -27.71 -23.60 -2.48
N PRO A 360 -28.45 -22.80 -1.68
CA PRO A 360 -29.04 -21.55 -2.14
C PRO A 360 -28.00 -20.68 -2.84
N THR A 361 -28.36 -20.06 -3.96
CA THR A 361 -27.38 -19.21 -4.64
C THR A 361 -27.08 -17.98 -3.78
N LYS A 362 -25.81 -17.57 -3.76
CA LYS A 362 -25.38 -16.33 -3.09
C LYS A 362 -25.85 -15.06 -3.81
N ARG A 363 -26.77 -15.19 -4.77
CA ARG A 363 -27.23 -14.10 -5.65
C ARG A 363 -28.67 -13.73 -5.33
N VAL A 364 -28.87 -12.44 -5.09
CA VAL A 364 -30.16 -11.86 -4.76
C VAL A 364 -30.43 -10.70 -5.69
N GLN A 365 -31.58 -10.68 -6.34
CA GLN A 365 -32.08 -9.53 -7.06
C GLN A 365 -32.81 -8.62 -6.08
N ILE A 366 -32.53 -7.31 -6.12
CA ILE A 366 -33.25 -6.28 -5.38
C ILE A 366 -33.81 -5.28 -6.38
N ASP A 367 -35.11 -5.03 -6.29
CA ASP A 367 -35.82 -4.01 -7.06
C ASP A 367 -36.13 -2.83 -6.12
N PHE A 368 -35.86 -1.60 -6.56
CA PHE A 368 -36.11 -0.35 -5.81
C PHE A 368 -37.28 0.43 -6.43
N ASP A 369 -38.04 1.17 -5.61
CA ASP A 369 -39.09 2.10 -6.07
C ASP A 369 -38.51 3.48 -6.48
N LEU A 370 -37.34 3.88 -5.96
CA LEU A 370 -36.59 5.07 -6.38
C LEU A 370 -35.23 4.68 -6.97
N SER A 371 -34.88 5.25 -8.11
CA SER A 371 -33.62 4.91 -8.77
C SER A 371 -32.40 5.56 -8.12
N GLU A 372 -32.54 6.52 -7.20
CA GLU A 372 -31.37 7.22 -6.65
C GLU A 372 -30.56 6.33 -5.68
N ASN A 373 -31.21 5.49 -4.86
CA ASN A 373 -30.49 4.49 -4.05
C ASN A 373 -29.91 3.39 -4.94
N ALA A 374 -30.68 2.87 -5.90
CA ALA A 374 -30.17 1.88 -6.86
C ALA A 374 -28.97 2.43 -7.65
N LYS A 375 -29.04 3.68 -8.12
CA LYS A 375 -27.97 4.38 -8.84
C LYS A 375 -26.78 4.64 -7.94
N THR A 376 -26.98 5.07 -6.70
CA THR A 376 -25.90 5.24 -5.70
C THR A 376 -25.21 3.91 -5.42
N ILE A 377 -25.99 2.83 -5.23
CA ILE A 377 -25.48 1.46 -5.04
C ILE A 377 -24.69 0.98 -6.27
N LEU A 378 -25.17 1.28 -7.48
CA LEU A 378 -24.51 0.90 -8.74
C LEU A 378 -23.25 1.73 -9.03
N GLN A 379 -23.27 3.03 -8.68
CA GLN A 379 -22.09 3.90 -8.75
C GLN A 379 -21.02 3.44 -7.75
N ASN A 380 -21.44 3.02 -6.56
CA ASN A 380 -20.54 2.51 -5.51
C ASN A 380 -20.10 1.06 -5.78
N GLY A 381 -20.90 0.28 -6.50
CA GLY A 381 -20.67 -1.12 -6.83
C GLY A 381 -20.98 -2.10 -5.68
N PHE A 382 -21.65 -1.66 -4.62
CA PHE A 382 -22.00 -2.49 -3.46
C PHE A 382 -23.21 -1.95 -2.70
N ILE A 383 -23.86 -2.85 -1.94
CA ILE A 383 -24.97 -2.58 -1.03
C ILE A 383 -24.62 -3.07 0.38
N ASP A 384 -25.03 -2.34 1.40
CA ASP A 384 -24.84 -2.73 2.80
C ASP A 384 -26.06 -3.54 3.30
N ILE A 385 -25.82 -4.70 3.89
CA ILE A 385 -26.83 -5.64 4.39
C ILE A 385 -26.47 -5.96 5.84
N GLY A 386 -27.12 -5.27 6.78
CA GLY A 386 -26.72 -5.29 8.18
C GLY A 386 -25.27 -4.80 8.34
N GLN A 387 -24.40 -5.68 8.83
CA GLN A 387 -22.94 -5.42 8.97
C GLN A 387 -22.11 -5.85 7.75
N PHE A 388 -22.73 -6.45 6.74
CA PHE A 388 -22.04 -7.00 5.57
C PHE A 388 -22.14 -6.07 4.37
N ARG A 389 -21.07 -5.98 3.58
CA ARG A 389 -21.04 -5.20 2.34
C ARG A 389 -20.97 -6.14 1.14
N CYS A 390 -22.05 -6.21 0.36
CA CYS A 390 -22.22 -7.15 -0.73
C CYS A 390 -22.04 -6.47 -2.09
N PRO A 391 -21.30 -7.05 -3.05
CA PRO A 391 -21.16 -6.49 -4.40
C PRO A 391 -22.52 -6.38 -5.11
N ALA A 392 -22.75 -5.28 -5.82
CA ALA A 392 -23.99 -5.03 -6.54
C ALA A 392 -23.71 -4.63 -7.99
N THR A 393 -24.49 -5.16 -8.92
CA THR A 393 -24.35 -4.92 -10.37
C THR A 393 -25.71 -4.62 -11.00
N ALA A 394 -25.73 -3.89 -12.10
CA ALA A 394 -26.96 -3.61 -12.83
C ALA A 394 -27.53 -4.91 -13.40
N LEU A 395 -28.78 -5.23 -13.08
CA LEU A 395 -29.48 -6.32 -13.74
C LEU A 395 -29.90 -5.83 -15.14
N LYS A 396 -29.34 -6.40 -16.22
CA LYS A 396 -29.73 -6.03 -17.59
C LYS A 396 -31.26 -6.08 -17.73
N PRO A 397 -31.91 -5.06 -18.32
CA PRO A 397 -33.36 -5.11 -18.52
C PRO A 397 -33.70 -6.36 -19.32
N SER A 398 -34.67 -7.15 -18.83
CA SER A 398 -35.12 -8.36 -19.51
C SER A 398 -35.47 -8.06 -20.98
N GLY A 399 -35.24 -9.02 -21.89
CA GLY A 399 -35.43 -8.85 -23.35
C GLY A 399 -36.83 -8.39 -23.78
N ARG A 400 -37.82 -8.36 -22.87
CA ARG A 400 -39.14 -7.75 -23.09
C ARG A 400 -39.11 -6.21 -23.10
N LEU A 401 -38.25 -5.54 -22.34
CA LEU A 401 -38.13 -4.08 -22.30
C LEU A 401 -37.31 -3.51 -23.48
N GLN A 402 -36.32 -4.26 -23.97
CA GLN A 402 -35.53 -3.87 -25.15
C GLN A 402 -36.40 -3.73 -26.42
N ARG A 403 -37.54 -4.45 -26.51
CA ARG A 403 -38.49 -4.29 -27.62
C ARG A 403 -39.32 -2.99 -27.54
N LYS A 404 -39.53 -2.42 -26.35
CA LYS A 404 -40.21 -1.12 -26.21
C LYS A 404 -39.28 0.05 -26.54
N LEU A 405 -38.02 -0.03 -26.14
CA LEU A 405 -37.01 1.01 -26.43
C LEU A 405 -36.57 1.02 -27.90
N LYS A 406 -36.58 -0.12 -28.60
CA LYS A 406 -36.31 -0.20 -30.04
C LYS A 406 -37.35 0.51 -30.93
N ASN A 407 -38.53 0.85 -30.40
CA ASN A 407 -39.57 1.50 -31.18
C ASN A 407 -39.55 3.03 -31.11
N SER A 408 -38.66 3.67 -30.34
CA SER A 408 -38.66 5.14 -30.19
C SER A 408 -37.40 5.88 -30.68
N SER A 409 -36.36 5.20 -31.16
CA SER A 409 -35.25 5.91 -31.82
C SER A 409 -34.43 4.97 -32.68
N ARG A 410 -34.55 5.14 -34.01
CA ARG A 410 -33.61 4.59 -34.99
C ARG A 410 -32.33 5.42 -34.97
N SER A 411 -31.24 4.83 -34.48
CA SER A 411 -29.90 5.14 -34.97
C SER A 411 -29.04 3.89 -34.82
N ASP A 412 -28.35 3.53 -35.89
CA ASP A 412 -27.58 2.30 -36.05
C ASP A 412 -26.48 2.14 -34.99
N TYR A 413 -26.59 1.09 -34.16
CA TYR A 413 -25.50 0.64 -33.30
C TYR A 413 -25.48 -0.90 -33.30
N LYS A 414 -24.35 -1.48 -33.72
CA LYS A 414 -24.05 -2.91 -33.58
C LYS A 414 -23.08 -3.07 -32.41
N PRO A 415 -23.52 -3.58 -31.24
CA PRO A 415 -22.57 -3.91 -30.17
C PRO A 415 -21.79 -5.17 -30.54
N GLN A 416 -20.47 -5.12 -30.41
CA GLN A 416 -19.63 -6.33 -30.39
C GLN A 416 -20.01 -7.17 -29.17
N ILE A 417 -20.50 -8.38 -29.41
CA ILE A 417 -20.88 -9.34 -28.38
C ILE A 417 -19.62 -10.11 -27.97
N PHE A 418 -19.06 -9.80 -26.80
CA PHE A 418 -18.10 -10.69 -26.15
C PHE A 418 -18.80 -11.98 -25.74
N ASN A 419 -18.25 -13.13 -26.15
CA ASN A 419 -18.74 -14.47 -25.83
C ASN A 419 -18.73 -14.67 -24.30
N GLU A 420 -19.86 -15.09 -23.71
CA GLU A 420 -20.02 -15.32 -22.26
C GLU A 420 -18.92 -16.24 -21.68
N ARG A 421 -18.35 -17.16 -22.47
CA ARG A 421 -17.22 -18.00 -22.04
C ARG A 421 -15.93 -17.20 -21.82
N ALA A 422 -15.63 -16.23 -22.67
CA ALA A 422 -14.44 -15.38 -22.54
C ALA A 422 -14.56 -14.43 -21.33
N ILE A 423 -15.78 -13.94 -21.08
CA ILE A 423 -16.10 -13.12 -19.90
C ILE A 423 -15.99 -13.95 -18.62
N GLN A 424 -16.53 -15.18 -18.60
CA GLN A 424 -16.40 -16.08 -17.44
C GLN A 424 -14.94 -16.48 -17.17
N GLN A 425 -14.15 -16.73 -18.21
CA GLN A 425 -12.74 -17.07 -18.06
C GLN A 425 -11.92 -15.87 -17.52
N MET A 426 -12.17 -14.66 -18.03
CA MET A 426 -11.64 -13.42 -17.45
C MET A 426 -12.03 -13.23 -15.99
N PHE A 427 -13.29 -13.48 -15.62
CA PHE A 427 -13.75 -13.33 -14.24
C PHE A 427 -13.14 -14.36 -13.29
N GLU A 428 -12.93 -15.59 -13.75
CA GLU A 428 -12.31 -16.63 -12.91
C GLU A 428 -10.80 -16.39 -12.76
N GLU A 429 -10.12 -15.85 -13.76
CA GLU A 429 -8.73 -15.40 -13.65
C GLU A 429 -8.59 -14.13 -12.80
N GLN A 430 -9.53 -13.19 -12.88
CA GLN A 430 -9.61 -12.00 -12.01
C GLN A 430 -9.89 -12.37 -10.56
N LYS A 431 -10.81 -13.33 -10.31
CA LYS A 431 -11.09 -13.87 -8.99
C LYS A 431 -9.88 -14.62 -8.45
N THR A 432 -9.19 -15.39 -9.27
CA THR A 432 -7.93 -16.06 -8.88
C THR A 432 -6.83 -15.03 -8.56
N THR A 433 -6.79 -13.90 -9.28
CA THR A 433 -5.82 -12.81 -9.05
C THR A 433 -6.16 -12.01 -7.79
N ILE A 434 -7.44 -11.72 -7.56
CA ILE A 434 -7.94 -11.05 -6.36
C ILE A 434 -7.79 -11.96 -5.14
N GLU A 435 -8.08 -13.25 -5.23
CA GLU A 435 -7.80 -14.25 -4.20
C GLU A 435 -6.28 -14.44 -4.00
N ARG A 436 -5.45 -14.31 -5.05
CA ARG A 436 -3.98 -14.27 -4.92
C ARG A 436 -3.50 -13.01 -4.20
N VAL A 437 -4.09 -11.84 -4.48
CA VAL A 437 -3.86 -10.57 -3.77
C VAL A 437 -4.37 -10.65 -2.32
N TYR A 438 -5.50 -11.28 -2.06
CA TYR A 438 -5.99 -11.51 -0.70
C TYR A 438 -5.24 -12.63 0.04
N ALA A 439 -4.62 -13.58 -0.67
CA ALA A 439 -3.72 -14.57 -0.10
C ALA A 439 -2.28 -14.08 0.02
N LEU A 440 -1.96 -12.91 -0.56
CA LEU A 440 -0.73 -12.12 -0.35
C LEU A 440 -0.78 -11.35 0.99
N PHE A 441 -1.98 -11.16 1.52
CA PHE A 441 -2.35 -10.59 2.80
C PHE A 441 -2.58 -11.69 3.85
#